data_AF-A0A812PGY0-F1
#
_entry.id   AF-A0A812PGY0-F1
#
_cell.length_a   1.000
_cell.length_b   1.000
_cell.length_c   1.000
_cell.angle_alpha   90.00
_cell.angle_beta   90.00
_cell.angle_gamma   90.00
#
_symmetry.space_group_name_H-M   'P 1'
#
loop_
_entity.id
_entity.type
_entity.pdbx_description
1 polymer ?
#
loop_
_entity_poly.entity_id
_entity_poly.type
_entity_poly.pdbx_seq_one_letter_code
_entity_poly.pdbx_strand_id
1 'polypeptide(L)'
;MPSMSAVEPEMKEHLVRPRSKVFSIGGDIYDSSGEDTKHLPLPFLPPTNKVFDMFFFWELYDTLAKRTLRQDVPLVAVRNMSCKLMIIFDEPDPQDVNFFGSISKKFCSWKDVRRALLTEGHPTLGLTTIERIFMTLDDDRSCRLAQVWFWFILLVTVANLVRMVKPHYVQGICDMADLGDCTNSFQVMCLLVFSFDYLVRLACAPFVRLELLSPQMEYFNLDDFGRRPFTRKSRVMEFVKKSDNLVDLVAIMPYWVNILVGQFLPSSSFLRIIRLARLFRIAKSARYLDMLQDLVEEHRHLGPCSGAEPV
;
A
#
# COMPACT_ATOMS: atom_id res chain seq x y z
N MET A 1 58.74 -10.76 -22.31
CA MET A 1 57.40 -10.51 -22.87
C MET A 1 56.47 -11.57 -22.32
N PRO A 2 55.59 -11.26 -21.36
CA PRO A 2 54.63 -12.21 -20.82
C PRO A 2 53.37 -12.23 -21.68
N SER A 3 52.93 -13.44 -22.03
CA SER A 3 51.71 -13.73 -22.77
C SER A 3 50.48 -13.30 -21.95
N MET A 4 49.71 -12.34 -22.46
CA MET A 4 48.36 -12.03 -21.96
C MET A 4 47.46 -13.23 -22.28
N SER A 5 47.17 -14.04 -21.26
CA SER A 5 46.12 -15.05 -21.31
C SER A 5 44.77 -14.35 -21.40
N ALA A 6 44.02 -14.63 -22.48
CA ALA A 6 42.65 -14.19 -22.65
C ALA A 6 41.78 -14.75 -21.52
N VAL A 7 41.28 -13.86 -20.66
CA VAL A 7 40.23 -14.17 -19.70
C VAL A 7 38.94 -14.15 -20.50
N GLU A 8 38.42 -15.33 -20.86
CA GLU A 8 37.05 -15.45 -21.37
C GLU A 8 36.09 -14.88 -20.31
N PRO A 9 35.27 -13.87 -20.65
CA PRO A 9 34.24 -13.42 -19.74
C PRO A 9 33.26 -14.58 -19.57
N GLU A 10 33.24 -15.20 -18.39
CA GLU A 10 32.14 -16.05 -17.95
C GLU A 10 30.85 -15.27 -18.21
N MET A 11 30.15 -15.65 -19.28
CA MET A 11 28.84 -15.15 -19.60
C MET A 11 27.91 -15.73 -18.53
N LYS A 12 27.87 -15.05 -17.38
CA LYS A 12 26.89 -15.35 -16.33
C LYS A 12 25.55 -15.29 -17.03
N GLU A 13 24.93 -16.45 -17.19
CA GLU A 13 23.58 -16.59 -17.68
C GLU A 13 22.75 -15.77 -16.69
N HIS A 14 22.47 -14.52 -17.07
CA HIS A 14 21.71 -13.60 -16.25
C HIS A 14 20.36 -14.28 -16.07
N LEU A 15 20.11 -14.77 -14.86
CA LEU A 15 18.90 -15.47 -14.48
C LEU A 15 17.75 -14.48 -14.63
N VAL A 16 17.20 -14.39 -15.84
CA VAL A 16 16.05 -13.56 -16.17
C VAL A 16 14.93 -14.08 -15.27
N ARG A 17 14.55 -13.29 -14.26
CA ARG A 17 13.47 -13.69 -13.37
C ARG A 17 12.21 -13.91 -14.21
N PRO A 18 11.50 -15.02 -14.02
CA PRO A 18 10.27 -15.28 -14.76
C PRO A 18 9.28 -14.14 -14.48
N ARG A 19 8.73 -13.56 -15.55
CA ARG A 19 7.70 -12.53 -15.45
C ARG A 19 6.39 -13.14 -15.00
N SER A 20 5.65 -12.40 -14.18
CA SER A 20 4.35 -12.88 -13.70
C SER A 20 3.30 -12.64 -14.78
N LYS A 21 2.62 -13.71 -15.19
CA LYS A 21 1.35 -13.63 -15.96
C LYS A 21 0.16 -13.32 -15.06
N VAL A 22 0.36 -13.37 -13.74
CA VAL A 22 -0.62 -12.97 -12.76
C VAL A 22 -0.51 -11.46 -12.52
N PHE A 23 -1.63 -10.75 -12.62
CA PHE A 23 -1.74 -9.32 -12.33
C PHE A 23 -2.94 -9.06 -11.42
N SER A 24 -2.94 -7.95 -10.69
CA SER A 24 -4.10 -7.54 -9.90
C SER A 24 -4.85 -6.38 -10.56
N ILE A 25 -6.17 -6.35 -10.49
CA ILE A 25 -6.98 -5.15 -10.80
C ILE A 25 -7.93 -4.93 -9.63
N GLY A 26 -7.90 -3.75 -9.01
CA GLY A 26 -8.82 -3.43 -7.91
C GLY A 26 -8.65 -4.27 -6.64
N GLY A 27 -7.56 -5.05 -6.53
CA GLY A 27 -7.32 -6.00 -5.44
C GLY A 27 -7.63 -7.45 -5.80
N ASP A 28 -8.33 -7.70 -6.91
CA ASP A 28 -8.55 -9.03 -7.44
C ASP A 28 -7.35 -9.50 -8.24
N ILE A 29 -6.97 -10.77 -8.06
CA ILE A 29 -5.83 -11.39 -8.71
C ILE A 29 -6.31 -12.19 -9.93
N TYR A 30 -5.80 -11.84 -11.11
CA TYR A 30 -6.10 -12.44 -12.40
C TYR A 30 -4.87 -13.16 -12.95
N ASP A 31 -5.05 -14.36 -13.48
CA ASP A 31 -4.01 -15.07 -14.21
C ASP A 31 -4.26 -14.95 -15.71
N SER A 32 -3.32 -14.36 -16.46
CA SER A 32 -3.41 -14.24 -17.92
C SER A 32 -3.04 -15.52 -18.68
N SER A 33 -2.69 -16.60 -17.96
CA SER A 33 -2.25 -17.86 -18.57
C SER A 33 -3.37 -18.72 -19.16
N GLY A 34 -4.66 -18.41 -18.90
CA GLY A 34 -5.82 -19.17 -19.38
C GLY A 34 -6.90 -18.33 -20.06
N GLU A 35 -7.77 -18.98 -20.85
CA GLU A 35 -8.93 -18.34 -21.51
C GLU A 35 -9.98 -17.83 -20.51
N ASP A 36 -10.04 -18.42 -19.30
CA ASP A 36 -10.96 -18.01 -18.24
C ASP A 36 -10.20 -17.31 -17.11
N THR A 37 -10.47 -16.01 -16.92
CA THR A 37 -10.03 -15.25 -15.75
C THR A 37 -10.68 -15.80 -14.49
N LYS A 38 -9.96 -16.66 -13.74
CA LYS A 38 -10.41 -17.17 -12.45
C LYS A 38 -9.98 -16.23 -11.33
N HIS A 39 -10.91 -15.83 -10.47
CA HIS A 39 -10.60 -15.13 -9.22
C HIS A 39 -9.83 -16.07 -8.30
N LEU A 40 -8.57 -15.72 -8.01
CA LEU A 40 -7.76 -16.45 -7.04
C LEU A 40 -8.07 -15.94 -5.62
N PRO A 41 -8.29 -16.84 -4.63
CA PRO A 41 -8.50 -16.41 -3.26
C PRO A 41 -7.25 -15.70 -2.72
N LEU A 42 -7.46 -14.67 -1.91
CA LEU A 42 -6.36 -13.93 -1.26
C LEU A 42 -5.46 -14.89 -0.47
N PRO A 43 -4.13 -14.79 -0.63
CA PRO A 43 -3.18 -15.61 0.12
C PRO A 43 -3.27 -15.27 1.61
N PHE A 44 -2.91 -16.25 2.46
CA PHE A 44 -2.92 -16.03 3.91
C PHE A 44 -1.84 -15.04 4.35
N LEU A 45 -0.64 -15.15 3.76
CA LEU A 45 0.50 -14.27 4.01
C LEU A 45 0.67 -13.27 2.86
N PRO A 46 1.27 -12.09 3.12
CA PRO A 46 1.59 -11.13 2.07
C PRO A 46 2.50 -11.78 1.02
N PRO A 47 2.34 -11.49 -0.27
CA PRO A 47 3.14 -12.09 -1.33
C PRO A 47 4.62 -11.75 -1.16
N THR A 48 5.52 -12.60 -1.65
CA THR A 48 6.97 -12.34 -1.67
C THR A 48 7.36 -11.37 -2.77
N ASN A 49 6.55 -11.27 -3.82
CA ASN A 49 6.78 -10.39 -4.95
C ASN A 49 5.57 -9.48 -5.13
N LYS A 50 5.79 -8.18 -5.27
CA LYS A 50 4.76 -7.24 -5.70
C LYS A 50 4.73 -7.18 -7.22
N VAL A 51 3.55 -7.35 -7.79
CA VAL A 51 3.33 -7.17 -9.22
C VAL A 51 2.79 -5.77 -9.45
N PHE A 52 3.32 -5.05 -10.43
CA PHE A 52 2.76 -3.77 -10.84
C PHE A 52 1.52 -4.02 -11.70
N ASP A 53 0.38 -3.47 -11.29
CA ASP A 53 -0.88 -3.65 -12.00
C ASP A 53 -0.95 -2.86 -13.31
N MET A 54 -1.95 -3.20 -14.12
CA MET A 54 -2.20 -2.49 -15.37
C MET A 54 -2.57 -1.01 -15.11
N PHE A 55 -3.21 -0.73 -13.98
CA PHE A 55 -3.61 0.63 -13.60
C PHE A 55 -2.39 1.51 -13.34
N PHE A 56 -1.38 1.01 -12.62
CA PHE A 56 -0.10 1.68 -12.43
C PHE A 56 0.54 2.04 -13.76
N PHE A 57 0.63 1.11 -14.72
CA PHE A 57 1.21 1.42 -16.04
C PHE A 57 0.35 2.37 -16.87
N TRP A 58 -0.97 2.31 -16.72
CA TRP A 58 -1.87 3.23 -17.40
C TRP A 58 -1.69 4.65 -16.88
N GLU A 59 -1.69 4.82 -15.57
CA GLU A 59 -1.50 6.10 -14.90
C GLU A 59 -0.11 6.70 -15.20
N LEU A 60 0.90 5.84 -15.22
CA LEU A 60 2.26 6.13 -15.66
C LEU A 60 2.29 6.64 -17.11
N TYR A 61 1.65 5.91 -18.03
CA TYR A 61 1.55 6.28 -19.44
C TYR A 61 0.78 7.60 -19.64
N ASP A 62 -0.37 7.74 -18.99
CA ASP A 62 -1.23 8.92 -19.06
C ASP A 62 -0.47 10.18 -18.59
N THR A 63 0.36 10.06 -17.56
CA THR A 63 1.26 11.15 -17.12
C THR A 63 2.25 11.55 -18.20
N LEU A 64 2.87 10.58 -18.87
CA LEU A 64 3.79 10.85 -19.98
C LEU A 64 3.08 11.47 -21.17
N ALA A 65 1.88 10.98 -21.50
CA ALA A 65 1.05 11.49 -22.60
C ALA A 65 0.65 12.96 -22.36
N LYS A 66 0.16 13.26 -21.15
CA LYS A 66 -0.18 14.63 -20.73
C LYS A 66 1.01 15.59 -20.82
N ARG A 67 2.20 15.16 -20.42
CA ARG A 67 3.43 15.98 -20.48
C ARG A 67 3.93 16.22 -21.89
N THR A 68 3.82 15.22 -22.75
CA THR A 68 4.24 15.33 -24.16
C THR A 68 3.20 16.04 -25.03
N LEU A 69 2.02 16.36 -24.48
CA LEU A 69 0.86 16.92 -25.18
C LEU A 69 0.49 16.09 -26.42
N ARG A 70 0.71 14.77 -26.35
CA ARG A 70 0.51 13.83 -27.44
C ARG A 70 -0.19 12.58 -26.95
N GLN A 71 -1.03 12.02 -27.81
CA GLN A 71 -1.69 10.75 -27.53
C GLN A 71 -0.71 9.58 -27.53
N ASP A 72 0.31 9.64 -28.40
CA ASP A 72 1.39 8.67 -28.50
C ASP A 72 2.66 9.18 -27.83
N VAL A 73 3.23 8.36 -26.95
CA VAL A 73 4.40 8.71 -26.16
C VAL A 73 5.67 8.25 -26.88
N PRO A 74 6.75 9.06 -26.94
CA PRO A 74 8.02 8.61 -27.48
C PRO A 74 8.51 7.34 -26.74
N LEU A 75 8.89 6.30 -27.49
CA LEU A 75 9.32 5.02 -26.90
C LEU A 75 10.52 5.20 -25.95
N VAL A 76 11.40 6.15 -26.26
CA VAL A 76 12.55 6.53 -25.43
C VAL A 76 12.10 7.04 -24.06
N ALA A 77 11.00 7.81 -23.97
CA ALA A 77 10.50 8.30 -22.69
C ALA A 77 9.97 7.16 -21.81
N VAL A 78 9.23 6.22 -22.40
CA VAL A 78 8.73 5.03 -21.70
C VAL A 78 9.87 4.16 -21.18
N ARG A 79 10.90 3.93 -22.01
CA ARG A 79 12.11 3.17 -21.62
C ARG A 79 12.95 3.87 -20.55
N ASN A 80 13.13 5.18 -20.66
CA ASN A 80 13.84 5.95 -19.64
C ASN A 80 13.11 5.88 -18.30
N MET A 81 11.78 5.89 -18.33
CA MET A 81 10.95 5.77 -17.15
C MET A 81 11.02 4.38 -16.53
N SER A 82 11.00 3.31 -17.32
CA SER A 82 11.17 1.96 -16.78
C SER A 82 12.56 1.74 -16.21
N CYS A 83 13.59 2.25 -16.87
CA CYS A 83 14.95 2.26 -16.33
C CYS A 83 15.00 3.01 -14.98
N LYS A 84 14.36 4.19 -14.89
CA LYS A 84 14.23 4.95 -13.64
C LYS A 84 13.52 4.14 -12.55
N LEU A 85 12.45 3.43 -12.88
CA LEU A 85 11.77 2.55 -11.93
C LEU A 85 12.68 1.44 -11.41
N MET A 86 13.46 0.79 -12.27
CA MET A 86 14.41 -0.24 -11.84
C MET A 86 15.48 0.34 -10.91
N ILE A 87 16.00 1.53 -11.21
CA ILE A 87 16.96 2.24 -10.35
C ILE A 87 16.34 2.59 -8.99
N ILE A 88 15.11 3.10 -8.96
CA ILE A 88 14.40 3.45 -7.73
C ILE A 88 14.20 2.21 -6.84
N PHE A 89 13.92 1.07 -7.46
CA PHE A 89 13.69 -0.17 -6.73
C PHE A 89 14.95 -0.96 -6.41
N ASP A 90 16.13 -0.45 -6.79
CA ASP A 90 17.44 -1.08 -6.59
C ASP A 90 17.54 -2.46 -7.25
N GLU A 91 16.89 -2.63 -8.40
CA GLU A 91 16.87 -3.91 -9.10
C GLU A 91 18.03 -3.98 -10.10
N PRO A 92 18.95 -4.95 -9.94
CA PRO A 92 20.30 -4.91 -10.53
C PRO A 92 20.32 -5.16 -12.05
N ASP A 93 19.20 -5.54 -12.64
CA ASP A 93 19.12 -5.82 -14.07
C ASP A 93 18.03 -4.93 -14.68
N PRO A 94 18.36 -4.03 -15.62
CA PRO A 94 17.36 -3.35 -16.41
C PRO A 94 16.62 -4.41 -17.22
N GLN A 95 15.50 -4.89 -16.68
CA GLN A 95 14.61 -5.82 -17.37
C GLN A 95 14.48 -5.41 -18.82
N ASP A 96 14.75 -6.37 -19.72
CA ASP A 96 14.90 -6.24 -21.16
C ASP A 96 14.37 -4.92 -21.71
N VAL A 97 15.27 -4.02 -22.13
CA VAL A 97 14.95 -2.69 -22.68
C VAL A 97 13.91 -2.78 -23.81
N ASN A 98 13.75 -3.96 -24.42
CA ASN A 98 12.77 -4.25 -25.44
C ASN A 98 11.34 -4.51 -24.92
N PHE A 99 11.11 -4.43 -23.61
CA PHE A 99 9.81 -4.70 -22.99
C PHE A 99 8.65 -3.90 -23.60
N PHE A 100 8.86 -2.63 -23.96
CA PHE A 100 7.81 -1.81 -24.60
C PHE A 100 7.80 -1.87 -26.13
N GLY A 101 8.38 -2.94 -26.69
CA GLY A 101 8.47 -3.20 -28.12
C GLY A 101 9.85 -2.95 -28.73
N SER A 102 9.95 -3.29 -30.01
CA SER A 102 11.18 -3.18 -30.80
C SER A 102 11.68 -1.73 -30.91
N ILE A 103 13.01 -1.57 -30.89
CA ILE A 103 13.73 -0.30 -31.04
C ILE A 103 13.34 0.45 -32.33
N SER A 104 12.81 -0.27 -33.33
CA SER A 104 12.39 0.32 -34.60
C SER A 104 11.21 1.30 -34.48
N LYS A 105 10.37 1.18 -33.44
CA LYS A 105 9.23 2.09 -33.22
C LYS A 105 9.67 3.37 -32.50
N LYS A 106 9.40 4.54 -33.09
CA LYS A 106 9.69 5.85 -32.46
C LYS A 106 8.67 6.22 -31.38
N PHE A 107 7.41 5.84 -31.57
CA PHE A 107 6.29 6.16 -30.70
C PHE A 107 5.59 4.87 -30.25
N CYS A 108 5.03 4.91 -29.05
CA CYS A 108 4.32 3.81 -28.42
C CYS A 108 2.94 4.30 -27.99
N SER A 109 1.89 3.60 -28.41
CA SER A 109 0.52 3.86 -27.96
C SER A 109 0.23 3.06 -26.68
N TRP A 110 -0.78 3.47 -25.90
CA TRP A 110 -1.24 2.67 -24.75
C TRP A 110 -1.60 1.23 -25.15
N LYS A 111 -2.14 1.02 -26.35
CA LYS A 111 -2.44 -0.32 -26.88
C LYS A 111 -1.20 -1.17 -27.04
N ASP A 112 -0.07 -0.58 -27.44
CA ASP A 112 1.21 -1.29 -27.54
C ASP A 112 1.75 -1.65 -26.15
N VAL A 113 1.72 -0.70 -25.20
CA VAL A 113 2.13 -0.95 -23.80
C VAL A 113 1.30 -2.05 -23.15
N ARG A 114 -0.02 -1.96 -23.26
CA ARG A 114 -0.95 -2.98 -22.76
C ARG A 114 -0.68 -4.33 -23.40
N ARG A 115 -0.51 -4.38 -24.73
CA ARG A 115 -0.22 -5.64 -25.43
C ARG A 115 1.09 -6.25 -24.93
N ALA A 116 2.14 -5.45 -24.78
CA ALA A 116 3.42 -5.90 -24.25
C ALA A 116 3.30 -6.47 -22.82
N LEU A 117 2.59 -5.77 -21.92
CA LEU A 117 2.32 -6.25 -20.56
C LEU A 117 1.56 -7.60 -20.55
N LEU A 118 0.60 -7.76 -21.46
CA LEU A 118 -0.17 -9.01 -21.58
C LEU A 118 0.65 -10.16 -22.19
N THR A 119 1.49 -9.88 -23.20
CA THR A 119 2.27 -10.91 -23.89
C THR A 119 3.51 -11.32 -23.12
N GLU A 120 4.24 -10.34 -22.59
CA GLU A 120 5.51 -10.56 -21.92
C GLU A 120 5.37 -10.76 -20.41
N GLY A 121 4.24 -10.36 -19.83
CA GLY A 121 3.97 -10.42 -18.40
C GLY A 121 4.36 -9.13 -17.67
N HIS A 122 3.91 -9.03 -16.42
CA HIS A 122 4.11 -7.86 -15.60
C HIS A 122 5.47 -7.92 -14.89
N PRO A 123 6.17 -6.78 -14.75
CA PRO A 123 7.37 -6.72 -13.93
C PRO A 123 7.00 -7.00 -12.47
N THR A 124 7.83 -7.82 -11.82
CA THR A 124 7.68 -8.18 -10.41
C THR A 124 8.83 -7.62 -9.60
N LEU A 125 8.53 -7.20 -8.39
CA LEU A 125 9.51 -6.68 -7.44
C LEU A 125 9.56 -7.56 -6.21
N GLY A 126 10.76 -8.03 -5.85
CA GLY A 126 10.98 -8.76 -4.61
C GLY A 126 10.72 -7.87 -3.40
N LEU A 127 9.84 -8.30 -2.51
CA LEU A 127 9.54 -7.64 -1.24
C LEU A 127 10.42 -8.21 -0.13
N THR A 128 11.05 -7.32 0.64
CA THR A 128 11.73 -7.72 1.87
C THR A 128 10.72 -8.11 2.95
N THR A 129 11.16 -8.88 3.95
CA THR A 129 10.29 -9.26 5.08
C THR A 129 9.72 -8.04 5.80
N ILE A 130 10.48 -6.95 5.92
CA ILE A 130 10.03 -5.72 6.57
C ILE A 130 8.94 -5.04 5.73
N GLU A 131 9.10 -5.00 4.40
CA GLU A 131 8.06 -4.48 3.51
C GLU A 131 6.78 -5.31 3.56
N ARG A 132 6.90 -6.63 3.68
CA ARG A 132 5.75 -7.52 3.84
C ARG A 132 5.00 -7.27 5.15
N ILE A 133 5.73 -7.08 6.26
CA ILE A 133 5.12 -6.70 7.55
C ILE A 133 4.43 -5.34 7.42
N PHE A 134 5.12 -4.33 6.87
CA PHE A 134 4.54 -3.01 6.69
C PHE A 134 3.28 -3.05 5.80
N MET A 135 3.34 -3.78 4.67
CA MET A 135 2.20 -3.95 3.77
C MET A 135 1.01 -4.65 4.45
N THR A 136 1.28 -5.62 5.33
CA THR A 136 0.22 -6.28 6.13
C THR A 136 -0.48 -5.31 7.08
N LEU A 137 0.23 -4.28 7.56
CA LEU A 137 -0.29 -3.30 8.51
C LEU A 137 -0.91 -2.06 7.82
N ASP A 138 -0.45 -1.70 6.63
CA ASP A 138 -0.90 -0.50 5.89
C ASP A 138 -2.02 -0.80 4.90
N ASP A 139 -2.03 -1.99 4.30
CA ASP A 139 -2.99 -2.41 3.26
C ASP A 139 -3.75 -3.68 3.69
N ASP A 140 -5.02 -3.52 4.04
CA ASP A 140 -5.94 -4.58 4.45
C ASP A 140 -6.26 -5.56 3.32
N ARG A 141 -6.10 -5.17 2.05
CA ARG A 141 -6.38 -6.02 0.89
C ARG A 141 -5.19 -6.88 0.48
N SER A 142 -4.03 -6.66 1.08
CA SER A 142 -2.79 -7.35 0.71
C SER A 142 -2.83 -8.86 0.94
N CYS A 143 -3.47 -9.31 2.03
CA CYS A 143 -3.58 -10.72 2.40
C CYS A 143 -4.66 -10.93 3.47
N ARG A 144 -5.07 -12.19 3.71
CA ARG A 144 -6.06 -12.50 4.76
C ARG A 144 -5.59 -12.11 6.15
N LEU A 145 -4.29 -12.23 6.44
CA LEU A 145 -3.73 -11.80 7.72
C LEU A 145 -3.93 -10.29 7.93
N ALA A 146 -3.74 -9.48 6.89
CA ALA A 146 -3.98 -8.04 6.92
C ALA A 146 -5.45 -7.73 7.21
N GLN A 147 -6.39 -8.45 6.58
CA GLN A 147 -7.82 -8.33 6.86
C GLN A 147 -8.15 -8.65 8.32
N VAL A 148 -7.64 -9.76 8.85
CA VAL A 148 -7.86 -10.15 10.26
C VAL A 148 -7.30 -9.09 11.20
N TRP A 149 -6.08 -8.59 10.95
CA TRP A 149 -5.48 -7.52 11.72
C TRP A 149 -6.30 -6.23 11.67
N PHE A 150 -6.76 -5.85 10.48
CA PHE A 150 -7.62 -4.70 10.27
C PHE A 150 -8.92 -4.80 11.07
N TRP A 151 -9.63 -5.92 10.96
CA TRP A 151 -10.86 -6.16 11.72
C TRP A 151 -10.63 -6.13 13.23
N PHE A 152 -9.51 -6.68 13.69
CA PHE A 152 -9.11 -6.60 15.09
C PHE A 152 -8.90 -5.14 15.54
N ILE A 153 -8.12 -4.36 14.81
CA ILE A 153 -7.89 -2.93 15.12
C ILE A 153 -9.19 -2.13 15.07
N LEU A 154 -10.08 -2.41 14.12
CA LEU A 154 -11.38 -1.78 14.00
C LEU A 154 -12.25 -2.10 15.22
N LEU A 155 -12.34 -3.37 15.62
CA LEU A 155 -13.08 -3.81 16.80
C LEU A 155 -12.58 -3.11 18.07
N VAL A 156 -11.25 -3.07 18.27
CA VAL A 156 -10.65 -2.35 19.42
C VAL A 156 -10.98 -0.86 19.37
N THR A 157 -11.03 -0.25 18.18
CA THR A 157 -11.40 1.16 17.98
C THR A 157 -12.85 1.42 18.32
N VAL A 158 -13.77 0.59 17.84
CA VAL A 158 -15.20 0.69 18.14
C VAL A 158 -15.45 0.45 19.63
N ALA A 159 -14.83 -0.55 20.23
CA ALA A 159 -14.98 -0.82 21.67
C ALA A 159 -14.48 0.35 22.54
N ASN A 160 -13.33 0.94 22.18
CA ASN A 160 -12.83 2.15 22.84
C ASN A 160 -13.75 3.36 22.63
N LEU A 161 -14.39 3.48 21.47
CA LEU A 161 -15.39 4.52 21.20
C LEU A 161 -16.65 4.35 22.07
N VAL A 162 -17.23 3.15 22.09
CA VAL A 162 -18.45 2.85 22.85
C VAL A 162 -18.24 3.20 24.32
N ARG A 163 -17.08 2.85 24.87
CA ARG A 163 -16.67 3.24 26.21
C ARG A 163 -16.62 4.76 26.42
N MET A 164 -16.10 5.51 25.44
CA MET A 164 -16.00 6.97 25.53
C MET A 164 -17.37 7.66 25.46
N VAL A 165 -18.28 7.17 24.62
CA VAL A 165 -19.61 7.75 24.40
C VAL A 165 -20.60 7.32 25.49
N LYS A 166 -20.52 6.05 25.92
CA LYS A 166 -21.48 5.42 26.84
C LYS A 166 -20.75 4.69 27.97
N PRO A 167 -20.07 5.40 28.88
CA PRO A 167 -19.27 4.79 29.94
C PRO A 167 -20.10 3.85 30.84
N HIS A 168 -21.38 4.18 31.09
CA HIS A 168 -22.28 3.35 31.91
C HIS A 168 -22.50 1.93 31.37
N TYR A 169 -22.49 1.74 30.04
CA TYR A 169 -22.69 0.41 29.44
C TYR A 169 -21.48 -0.49 29.71
N VAL A 170 -20.27 0.06 29.58
CA VAL A 170 -19.04 -0.69 29.86
C VAL A 170 -18.91 -0.96 31.35
N GLN A 171 -19.23 0.02 32.19
CA GLN A 171 -19.22 -0.16 33.63
C GLN A 171 -20.15 -1.30 34.07
N GLY A 172 -21.37 -1.37 33.54
CA GLY A 172 -22.30 -2.46 33.87
C GLY A 172 -21.78 -3.85 33.47
N ILE A 173 -21.07 -3.97 32.35
CA ILE A 173 -20.43 -5.24 31.94
C ILE A 173 -19.30 -5.61 32.90
N CYS A 174 -18.49 -4.62 33.31
CA CYS A 174 -17.41 -4.83 34.28
C CYS A 174 -17.93 -5.23 35.66
N ASP A 175 -18.99 -4.57 36.13
CA ASP A 175 -19.64 -4.85 37.41
C ASP A 175 -20.23 -6.28 37.44
N MET A 176 -20.82 -6.73 36.33
CA MET A 176 -21.31 -8.12 36.20
C MET A 176 -20.19 -9.17 36.23
N ALA A 177 -18.98 -8.80 35.81
CA ALA A 177 -17.85 -9.71 35.76
C ALA A 177 -17.01 -9.70 37.06
N ASP A 178 -17.30 -8.80 38.01
CA ASP A 178 -16.53 -8.56 39.23
C ASP A 178 -15.05 -8.23 38.97
N LEU A 179 -14.76 -7.63 37.81
CA LEU A 179 -13.42 -7.12 37.48
C LEU A 179 -13.36 -5.64 37.88
N GLY A 180 -12.76 -5.32 39.04
CA GLY A 180 -12.66 -3.97 39.64
C GLY A 180 -12.33 -2.80 38.70
N ASP A 181 -11.09 -2.29 38.68
CA ASP A 181 -10.67 -1.17 37.80
C ASP A 181 -10.51 -1.59 36.32
N CYS A 182 -11.43 -2.44 35.83
CA CYS A 182 -11.46 -2.95 34.46
C CYS A 182 -11.53 -1.81 33.44
N THR A 183 -12.30 -0.76 33.75
CA THR A 183 -12.44 0.42 32.92
C THR A 183 -11.05 1.04 32.66
N ASN A 184 -10.25 1.38 33.68
CA ASN A 184 -8.93 1.97 33.42
C ASN A 184 -7.99 1.02 32.67
N SER A 185 -7.99 -0.26 33.06
CA SER A 185 -7.15 -1.30 32.43
C SER A 185 -7.46 -1.48 30.94
N PHE A 186 -8.73 -1.53 30.56
CA PHE A 186 -9.16 -1.64 29.16
C PHE A 186 -8.68 -0.47 28.31
N GLN A 187 -8.76 0.75 28.82
CA GLN A 187 -8.31 1.93 28.09
C GLN A 187 -6.79 1.92 27.86
N VAL A 188 -6.02 1.50 28.87
CA VAL A 188 -4.57 1.33 28.74
C VAL A 188 -4.28 0.24 27.71
N MET A 189 -4.98 -0.90 27.75
CA MET A 189 -4.83 -1.99 26.79
C MET A 189 -5.10 -1.54 25.34
N CYS A 190 -6.24 -0.90 25.06
CA CYS A 190 -6.55 -0.41 23.71
C CYS A 190 -5.48 0.56 23.20
N LEU A 191 -5.00 1.45 24.08
CA LEU A 191 -3.95 2.38 23.72
C LEU A 191 -2.62 1.68 23.44
N LEU A 192 -2.24 0.66 24.22
CA LEU A 192 -1.04 -0.13 23.98
C LEU A 192 -1.12 -0.82 22.61
N VAL A 193 -2.27 -1.38 22.26
CA VAL A 193 -2.52 -1.97 20.92
C VAL A 193 -2.32 -0.93 19.81
N PHE A 194 -2.90 0.26 19.95
CA PHE A 194 -2.74 1.33 18.96
C PHE A 194 -1.32 1.88 18.88
N SER A 195 -0.64 1.99 20.03
CA SER A 195 0.75 2.43 20.09
C SER A 195 1.65 1.40 19.43
N PHE A 196 1.44 0.12 19.70
CA PHE A 196 2.16 -0.98 19.05
C PHE A 196 1.99 -0.94 17.53
N ASP A 197 0.75 -0.89 17.05
CA ASP A 197 0.41 -0.81 15.63
C ASP A 197 1.13 0.37 14.92
N TYR A 198 1.10 1.55 15.53
CA TYR A 198 1.79 2.73 15.00
C TYR A 198 3.31 2.59 15.04
N LEU A 199 3.88 2.13 16.17
CA LEU A 199 5.32 2.00 16.36
C LEU A 199 5.93 0.95 15.44
N VAL A 200 5.26 -0.16 15.18
CA VAL A 200 5.74 -1.16 14.21
C VAL A 200 5.78 -0.56 12.81
N ARG A 201 4.73 0.15 12.38
CA ARG A 201 4.72 0.86 11.09
C ARG A 201 5.85 1.90 11.00
N LEU A 202 6.03 2.72 12.05
CA LEU A 202 7.08 3.72 12.13
C LEU A 202 8.49 3.10 12.10
N ALA A 203 8.70 1.97 12.79
CA ALA A 203 9.98 1.26 12.81
C ALA A 203 10.31 0.62 11.45
N CYS A 204 9.29 0.21 10.69
CA CYS A 204 9.46 -0.34 9.35
C CYS A 204 9.68 0.77 8.29
N ALA A 205 9.09 1.96 8.47
CA ALA A 205 9.14 3.08 7.54
C ALA A 205 10.54 3.43 6.95
N PRO A 206 11.66 3.47 7.72
CA PRO A 206 12.97 3.79 7.15
C PRO A 206 13.54 2.69 6.23
N PHE A 207 13.07 1.45 6.37
CA PHE A 207 13.54 0.28 5.61
C PHE A 207 12.65 -0.02 4.41
N VAL A 208 11.42 0.46 4.44
CA VAL A 208 10.43 0.27 3.39
C VAL A 208 10.64 1.27 2.26
N ARG A 209 10.52 0.80 1.01
CA ARG A 209 10.42 1.67 -0.17
C ARG A 209 9.01 2.27 -0.22
N LEU A 210 8.79 3.44 0.40
CA LEU A 210 7.50 4.17 0.37
C LEU A 210 7.02 4.42 -1.06
N GLU A 211 8.01 4.65 -1.94
CA GLU A 211 8.12 4.29 -3.35
C GLU A 211 6.98 3.44 -3.94
N LEU A 212 6.89 2.27 -3.31
CA LEU A 212 6.16 1.12 -3.75
C LEU A 212 4.73 1.09 -3.22
N LEU A 213 4.49 1.67 -2.03
CA LEU A 213 3.21 1.57 -1.32
C LEU A 213 2.25 2.68 -1.74
N SER A 214 2.79 3.88 -1.96
CA SER A 214 2.06 5.00 -2.52
C SER A 214 2.81 5.48 -3.75
N PRO A 215 2.58 4.88 -4.93
CA PRO A 215 3.12 5.41 -6.17
C PRO A 215 2.46 6.76 -6.43
N GLN A 216 2.98 7.81 -5.79
CA GLN A 216 2.54 9.16 -6.06
C GLN A 216 3.04 9.52 -7.45
N MET A 217 2.15 10.08 -8.26
CA MET A 217 2.45 10.59 -9.60
C MET A 217 3.67 11.53 -9.64
N GLU A 218 3.99 12.17 -8.51
CA GLU A 218 5.12 13.08 -8.39
C GLU A 218 6.48 12.41 -8.66
N TYR A 219 6.62 11.10 -8.44
CA TYR A 219 7.87 10.37 -8.71
C TYR A 219 8.20 10.27 -10.21
N PHE A 220 7.18 10.42 -11.05
CA PHE A 220 7.26 10.25 -12.50
C PHE A 220 7.54 11.54 -13.25
N ASN A 221 8.07 12.53 -12.55
CA ASN A 221 8.56 13.74 -13.16
C ASN A 221 9.80 13.41 -14.02
N LEU A 222 9.62 13.42 -15.36
CA LEU A 222 10.69 13.19 -16.34
C LEU A 222 11.80 14.21 -16.18
N ASP A 223 11.47 15.46 -15.85
CA ASP A 223 12.47 16.52 -15.72
C ASP A 223 13.38 16.34 -14.50
N ASP A 224 12.98 15.47 -13.56
CA ASP A 224 13.70 15.19 -12.32
C ASP A 224 14.47 13.87 -12.39
N PHE A 225 15.30 13.70 -13.43
CA PHE A 225 16.26 12.59 -13.54
C PHE A 225 17.34 12.63 -12.43
N GLY A 226 17.45 13.75 -11.71
CA GLY A 226 18.42 13.95 -10.63
C GLY A 226 17.92 13.63 -9.23
N ARG A 227 16.62 13.38 -9.03
CA ARG A 227 16.09 13.07 -7.68
C ARG A 227 16.68 11.76 -7.18
N ARG A 228 17.55 11.88 -6.16
CA ARG A 228 18.10 10.75 -5.43
C ARG A 228 16.96 10.04 -4.67
N PRO A 229 17.03 8.70 -4.52
CA PRO A 229 16.08 7.99 -3.67
C PRO A 229 16.03 8.61 -2.28
N PHE A 230 14.86 8.61 -1.64
CA PHE A 230 14.71 9.27 -0.35
C PHE A 230 15.69 8.71 0.68
N THR A 231 16.34 9.62 1.41
CA THR A 231 17.10 9.23 2.59
C THR A 231 16.18 8.61 3.64
N ARG A 232 16.71 7.71 4.49
CA ARG A 232 15.92 7.04 5.55
C ARG A 232 15.15 8.03 6.44
N LYS A 233 15.74 9.19 6.74
CA LYS A 233 15.08 10.25 7.53
C LYS A 233 13.91 10.88 6.77
N SER A 234 14.10 11.11 5.48
CA SER A 234 13.03 11.64 4.62
C SER A 234 11.85 10.66 4.56
N ARG A 235 12.13 9.36 4.44
CA ARG A 235 11.10 8.30 4.47
C ARG A 235 10.26 8.33 5.75
N VAL A 236 10.92 8.44 6.91
CA VAL A 236 10.21 8.55 8.20
C VAL A 236 9.39 9.84 8.27
N MET A 237 9.94 10.97 7.81
CA MET A 237 9.21 12.25 7.83
C MET A 237 7.99 12.22 6.89
N GLU A 238 8.14 11.63 5.70
CA GLU A 238 7.05 11.39 4.73
C GLU A 238 5.96 10.53 5.37
N PHE A 239 6.35 9.42 6.02
CA PHE A 239 5.43 8.53 6.74
C PHE A 239 4.65 9.28 7.82
N VAL A 240 5.31 10.09 8.66
CA VAL A 240 4.65 10.86 9.73
C VAL A 240 3.73 11.94 9.18
N LYS A 241 4.07 12.56 8.05
CA LYS A 241 3.28 13.61 7.39
C LYS A 241 2.03 13.08 6.67
N LYS A 242 1.99 11.80 6.30
CA LYS A 242 0.79 11.15 5.72
C LYS A 242 -0.37 11.35 6.70
N SER A 243 -1.48 11.93 6.22
CA SER A 243 -2.62 12.31 7.06
C SER A 243 -3.15 11.13 7.91
N ASP A 244 -3.19 9.93 7.35
CA ASP A 244 -3.65 8.72 8.02
C ASP A 244 -2.76 8.35 9.23
N ASN A 245 -1.44 8.54 9.10
CA ASN A 245 -0.47 8.27 10.17
C ASN A 245 -0.44 9.40 11.19
N LEU A 246 -0.69 10.65 10.76
CA LEU A 246 -0.82 11.78 11.66
C LEU A 246 -2.02 11.60 12.61
N VAL A 247 -3.15 11.13 12.08
CA VAL A 247 -4.34 10.80 12.89
C VAL A 247 -4.01 9.74 13.93
N ASP A 248 -3.32 8.67 13.53
CA ASP A 248 -2.89 7.61 14.45
C ASP A 248 -1.94 8.13 15.54
N LEU A 249 -0.99 8.99 15.18
CA LEU A 249 -0.05 9.63 16.10
C LEU A 249 -0.78 10.52 17.13
N VAL A 250 -1.68 11.39 16.67
CA VAL A 250 -2.44 12.31 17.53
C VAL A 250 -3.35 11.52 18.49
N ALA A 251 -3.90 10.38 18.06
CA ALA A 251 -4.77 9.55 18.88
C ALA A 251 -4.04 8.90 20.09
N ILE A 252 -2.76 8.53 19.93
CA ILE A 252 -1.94 7.93 21.00
C ILE A 252 -1.16 8.97 21.83
N MET A 253 -0.83 10.12 21.24
CA MET A 253 -0.04 11.19 21.85
C MET A 253 -0.45 11.60 23.27
N PRO A 254 -1.75 11.84 23.61
CA PRO A 254 -2.09 12.41 24.91
C PRO A 254 -1.70 11.53 26.10
N TYR A 255 -1.66 10.21 25.93
CA TYR A 255 -1.21 9.32 27.02
C TYR A 255 0.29 9.42 27.25
N TRP A 256 1.07 9.36 26.17
CA TRP A 256 2.52 9.45 26.24
C TRP A 256 2.97 10.81 26.76
N VAL A 257 2.34 11.90 26.33
CA VAL A 257 2.59 13.25 26.86
C VAL A 257 2.24 13.32 28.35
N ASN A 258 1.12 12.73 28.77
CA ASN A 258 0.74 12.71 30.18
C ASN A 258 1.74 11.94 31.05
N ILE A 259 2.33 10.85 30.55
CA ILE A 259 3.40 10.14 31.27
C ILE A 259 4.68 10.97 31.33
N LEU A 260 5.09 11.57 30.21
CA LEU A 260 6.36 12.31 30.11
C LEU A 260 6.34 13.63 30.91
N VAL A 261 5.19 14.30 30.97
CA VAL A 261 5.07 15.67 31.49
C VAL A 261 4.23 15.72 32.78
N GLY A 262 3.75 14.58 33.30
CA GLY A 262 2.61 14.41 34.23
C GLY A 262 2.50 15.24 35.52
N GLN A 263 3.45 16.12 35.82
CA GLN A 263 3.38 17.08 36.93
C GLN A 263 3.46 18.55 36.48
N PHE A 264 3.85 18.83 35.23
CA PHE A 264 4.12 20.19 34.75
C PHE A 264 2.95 20.85 34.00
N LEU A 265 1.98 20.09 33.50
CA LEU A 265 0.86 20.66 32.73
C LEU A 265 -0.36 20.91 33.62
N PRO A 266 -0.75 22.19 33.86
CA PRO A 266 -2.00 22.50 34.52
C PRO A 266 -3.17 22.24 33.55
N SER A 267 -4.25 21.66 34.08
CA SER A 267 -5.58 21.45 33.48
C SER A 267 -5.82 20.14 32.73
N SER A 268 -6.66 19.28 33.33
CA SER A 268 -7.19 18.05 32.71
C SER A 268 -8.05 18.31 31.46
N SER A 269 -8.47 19.56 31.22
CA SER A 269 -9.38 19.94 30.14
C SER A 269 -8.75 19.82 28.75
N PHE A 270 -7.48 20.18 28.57
CA PHE A 270 -6.79 20.02 27.29
C PHE A 270 -6.63 18.54 26.92
N LEU A 271 -6.32 17.69 27.91
CA LEU A 271 -6.25 16.23 27.71
C LEU A 271 -7.60 15.63 27.30
N ARG A 272 -8.73 16.22 27.70
CA ARG A 272 -10.06 15.80 27.23
C ARG A 272 -10.27 16.07 25.75
N ILE A 273 -9.83 17.23 25.25
CA ILE A 273 -9.94 17.57 23.82
C ILE A 273 -9.08 16.63 22.98
N ILE A 274 -7.85 16.34 23.39
CA ILE A 274 -6.98 15.41 22.63
C ILE A 274 -7.54 13.98 22.66
N ARG A 275 -8.25 13.56 23.73
CA ARG A 275 -8.94 12.26 23.74
C ARG A 275 -10.01 12.17 22.65
N LEU A 276 -10.67 13.27 22.29
CA LEU A 276 -11.63 13.30 21.16
C LEU A 276 -10.95 13.09 19.81
N ALA A 277 -9.65 13.36 19.67
CA ALA A 277 -8.94 13.10 18.43
C ALA A 277 -8.91 11.61 18.06
N ARG A 278 -9.17 10.71 19.02
CA ARG A 278 -9.37 9.27 18.76
C ARG A 278 -10.60 9.01 17.87
N LEU A 279 -11.57 9.92 17.83
CA LEU A 279 -12.72 9.85 16.90
C LEU A 279 -12.28 9.94 15.44
N PHE A 280 -11.20 10.67 15.14
CA PHE A 280 -10.70 10.78 13.78
C PHE A 280 -10.18 9.46 13.22
N ARG A 281 -9.79 8.50 14.09
CA ARG A 281 -9.44 7.15 13.66
C ARG A 281 -10.62 6.41 13.01
N ILE A 282 -11.85 6.75 13.40
CA ILE A 282 -13.07 6.23 12.76
C ILE A 282 -13.32 6.94 11.43
N ALA A 283 -12.99 8.22 11.31
CA ALA A 283 -13.05 8.92 10.03
C ALA A 283 -12.09 8.28 9.00
N LYS A 284 -10.93 7.77 9.44
CA LYS A 284 -10.07 6.91 8.61
C LYS A 284 -10.82 5.63 8.17
N SER A 285 -11.56 5.00 9.08
CA SER A 285 -12.41 3.83 8.74
C SER A 285 -13.59 4.18 7.80
N ALA A 286 -14.01 5.45 7.73
CA ALA A 286 -15.12 5.87 6.87
C ALA A 286 -14.76 5.80 5.37
N ARG A 287 -13.49 5.94 4.99
CA ARG A 287 -13.04 5.66 3.61
C ARG A 287 -13.32 4.22 3.17
N TYR A 288 -13.45 3.30 4.12
CA TYR A 288 -13.82 1.91 3.85
C TYR A 288 -15.35 1.73 3.78
N LEU A 289 -16.13 2.68 4.33
CA LEU A 289 -17.56 2.72 4.08
C LEU A 289 -17.85 3.15 2.64
N ASP A 290 -17.05 4.04 2.06
CA ASP A 290 -17.14 4.38 0.62
C ASP A 290 -16.96 3.12 -0.23
N MET A 291 -16.02 2.25 0.15
CA MET A 291 -15.83 0.93 -0.48
C MET A 291 -17.01 -0.04 -0.27
N LEU A 292 -17.67 -0.01 0.89
CA LEU A 292 -18.92 -0.76 1.08
C LEU A 292 -20.06 -0.19 0.23
N GLN A 293 -20.09 1.12 0.00
CA GLN A 293 -21.05 1.75 -0.90
C GLN A 293 -20.81 1.29 -2.34
N ASP A 294 -19.56 1.29 -2.80
CA ASP A 294 -19.19 0.77 -4.12
C ASP A 294 -19.63 -0.70 -4.28
N LEU A 295 -19.40 -1.54 -3.27
CA LEU A 295 -19.82 -2.95 -3.28
C LEU A 295 -21.35 -3.12 -3.29
N VAL A 296 -22.06 -2.31 -2.50
CA VAL A 296 -23.53 -2.31 -2.48
C VAL A 296 -24.10 -1.84 -3.82
N GLU A 297 -23.46 -0.85 -4.45
CA GLU A 297 -23.82 -0.32 -5.77
C GLU A 297 -23.58 -1.36 -6.87
N GLU A 298 -22.44 -2.05 -6.84
CA GLU A 298 -22.12 -3.14 -7.77
C GLU A 298 -23.11 -4.31 -7.64
N HIS A 299 -23.45 -4.71 -6.41
CA HIS A 299 -24.47 -5.73 -6.17
C HIS A 299 -25.87 -5.31 -6.64
N ARG A 300 -26.17 -4.00 -6.65
CA ARG A 300 -27.43 -3.45 -7.15
C ARG A 300 -27.50 -3.49 -8.67
N HIS A 301 -26.37 -3.28 -9.35
CA HIS A 301 -26.28 -3.37 -10.81
C HIS A 301 -26.29 -4.81 -11.34
N LEU A 302 -25.85 -5.78 -10.53
CA LEU A 302 -25.98 -7.22 -10.80
C LEU A 302 -27.37 -7.78 -10.44
N GLY A 303 -28.34 -6.91 -10.15
CA GLY A 303 -29.75 -7.28 -10.02
C GLY A 303 -30.26 -8.01 -11.27
N PRO A 304 -31.24 -8.92 -11.11
CA PRO A 304 -31.48 -10.00 -12.06
C PRO A 304 -31.91 -9.45 -13.42
N CYS A 305 -31.03 -9.56 -14.42
CA CYS A 305 -31.45 -9.80 -15.80
C CYS A 305 -32.11 -11.18 -15.87
N SER A 306 -33.25 -11.33 -15.19
CA SER A 306 -34.16 -12.45 -15.42
C SER A 306 -34.73 -12.22 -16.80
N GLY A 307 -34.23 -12.99 -17.76
CA GLY A 307 -34.70 -13.02 -19.13
C GLY A 307 -36.22 -13.16 -19.16
N ALA A 308 -36.88 -12.13 -19.66
CA ALA A 308 -38.14 -12.30 -20.37
C ALA A 308 -37.76 -12.36 -21.85
N GLU A 309 -37.49 -13.56 -22.36
CA GLU A 309 -37.67 -13.86 -23.79
C GLU A 309 -39.18 -14.05 -24.02
N PRO A 310 -39.86 -13.19 -24.78
CA PRO A 310 -41.16 -13.52 -25.31
C PRO A 310 -40.99 -14.43 -26.55
N VAL A 311 -41.75 -15.53 -26.52
CA VAL A 311 -41.93 -16.55 -27.58
C VAL A 311 -42.51 -15.94 -28.86
#